data_AF-A0A4V2ALD0-F1
#
_entry.id   AF-A0A4V2ALD0-F1
#
_cell.length_a   1.000
_cell.length_b   1.000
_cell.length_c   1.000
_cell.angle_alpha   90.00
_cell.angle_beta   90.00
_cell.angle_gamma   90.00
#
_symmetry.space_group_name_H-M   'P 1'
#
loop_
_entity.id
_entity.type
_entity.pdbx_description
1 polymer ?
#
loop_
_entity_poly.entity_id
_entity_poly.type
_entity_poly.pdbx_seq_one_letter_code
_entity_poly.pdbx_strand_id
1 'polypeptide(L)'
;MGERKPLDENFRVILQKGRSTGIRVMAATQRASVKIINGDTKVNFPVQICYRVPKEADSRVVLDEAGAESLAGMGDGLIKSPQYPDIVRFQAYYKN
;
A
#
# COMPACT_ATOMS: atom_id res chain seq x y z
N MET A 1 -7.40 33.35 -10.41
CA MET A 1 -6.97 32.56 -9.24
C MET A 1 -7.54 31.16 -9.43
N GLY A 2 -6.71 30.12 -9.55
CA GLY A 2 -7.16 28.79 -9.97
C GLY A 2 -8.17 28.19 -8.99
N GLU A 3 -9.20 27.53 -9.53
CA GLU A 3 -10.20 26.81 -8.73
C GLU A 3 -9.52 25.74 -7.87
N ARG A 4 -9.84 25.70 -6.56
CA ARG A 4 -9.31 24.68 -5.66
C ARG A 4 -10.00 23.35 -5.96
N LYS A 5 -9.28 22.47 -6.65
CA LYS A 5 -9.69 21.09 -6.84
C LYS A 5 -9.77 20.34 -5.51
N PRO A 6 -10.65 19.34 -5.37
CA PRO A 6 -10.69 18.47 -4.21
C PRO A 6 -9.34 17.79 -3.94
N LEU A 7 -9.07 17.47 -2.67
CA LEU A 7 -7.82 16.85 -2.24
C LEU A 7 -7.51 15.57 -3.03
N ASP A 8 -8.51 14.69 -3.19
CA ASP A 8 -8.34 13.40 -3.86
C ASP A 8 -7.96 13.56 -5.34
N GLU A 9 -8.49 14.58 -6.01
CA GLU A 9 -8.15 14.87 -7.41
C GLU A 9 -6.70 15.34 -7.53
N ASN A 10 -6.28 16.29 -6.68
CA ASN A 10 -4.89 16.76 -6.67
C ASN A 10 -3.93 15.63 -6.29
N PHE A 11 -4.31 14.80 -5.32
CA PHE A 11 -3.51 13.66 -4.89
C PHE A 11 -3.34 12.64 -6.02
N ARG A 12 -4.41 12.34 -6.76
CA ARG A 12 -4.36 11.44 -7.92
C ARG A 12 -3.41 11.95 -9.01
N VAL A 13 -3.39 13.26 -9.27
CA VAL A 13 -2.43 13.86 -10.22
C VAL A 13 -0.98 13.63 -9.77
N ILE A 14 -0.70 13.82 -8.48
CA ILE A 14 0.64 13.56 -7.92
C ILE A 14 1.01 12.09 -8.08
N LEU A 15 0.10 11.16 -7.78
CA LEU A 15 0.40 9.73 -7.90
C LEU A 15 0.65 9.31 -9.36
N GLN A 16 -0.11 9.85 -10.30
CA GLN A 16 -0.01 9.49 -11.71
C GLN A 16 1.17 10.15 -12.43
N LYS A 17 1.46 11.41 -12.11
CA LYS A 17 2.46 12.22 -12.84
C LYS A 17 3.74 12.48 -12.06
N GLY A 18 3.73 12.31 -10.74
CA GLY A 18 4.86 12.64 -9.86
C GLY A 18 6.12 11.84 -10.16
N ARG A 19 5.99 10.62 -10.72
CA ARG A 19 7.14 9.77 -11.06
C ARG A 19 8.11 10.45 -12.02
N SER A 20 7.63 11.14 -13.06
CA SER A 20 8.49 11.79 -14.05
C SER A 20 9.15 13.07 -13.51
N THR A 21 8.63 13.62 -12.41
CA THR A 21 9.14 14.82 -11.75
C THR A 21 9.97 14.52 -10.50
N GLY A 22 10.22 13.24 -10.21
CA GLY A 22 11.00 12.80 -9.05
C GLY A 22 10.22 12.76 -7.72
N ILE A 23 8.90 12.98 -7.74
CA ILE A 23 8.04 12.86 -6.56
C ILE A 23 7.69 11.38 -6.34
N ARG A 24 7.99 10.88 -5.13
CA ARG A 24 7.62 9.53 -4.68
C ARG A 24 6.73 9.64 -3.46
N VAL A 25 5.61 8.91 -3.47
CA VAL A 25 4.63 8.94 -2.39
C VAL A 25 4.64 7.59 -1.67
N MET A 26 4.67 7.64 -0.34
CA MET A 26 4.38 6.50 0.52
C MET A 26 3.14 6.84 1.33
N ALA A 27 2.19 5.91 1.38
CA ALA A 27 0.98 6.02 2.18
C ALA A 27 0.88 4.83 3.13
N ALA A 28 0.40 5.08 4.34
CA ALA A 28 0.23 4.06 5.37
C ALA A 28 -1.14 4.23 6.04
N THR A 29 -1.75 3.09 6.41
CA THR A 29 -3.03 3.06 7.12
C THR A 29 -3.09 1.84 8.02
N GLN A 30 -3.78 1.95 9.15
CA GLN A 30 -4.14 0.81 10.00
C GLN A 30 -5.49 0.20 9.62
N ARG A 31 -6.27 0.90 8.78
CA ARG A 31 -7.60 0.44 8.35
C ARG A 31 -7.49 -0.21 6.97
N ALA A 32 -7.37 -1.53 6.96
CA ALA A 32 -7.54 -2.33 5.76
C ALA A 32 -9.03 -2.43 5.41
N SER A 33 -9.50 -1.56 4.52
CA SER A 33 -10.89 -1.56 4.04
C SER A 33 -10.91 -1.23 2.57
N VAL A 34 -11.80 -1.88 1.79
CA VAL A 34 -12.01 -1.58 0.37
C VAL A 34 -12.36 -0.10 0.14
N LYS A 35 -12.97 0.58 1.13
CA LYS A 35 -13.24 2.02 1.04
C LYS A 35 -11.97 2.87 0.97
N ILE A 36 -10.89 2.41 1.60
CA ILE A 36 -9.59 3.11 1.66
C ILE A 36 -8.63 2.55 0.60
N ILE A 37 -8.56 1.23 0.48
CA ILE A 37 -7.67 0.50 -0.43
C ILE A 37 -8.53 -0.11 -1.54
N ASN A 38 -9.02 0.77 -2.41
CA ASN A 38 -9.80 0.39 -3.59
C ASN A 38 -8.89 0.13 -4.80
N GLY A 39 -9.49 -0.31 -5.92
CA GLY A 39 -8.74 -0.58 -7.16
C GLY A 39 -7.94 0.62 -7.69
N ASP A 40 -8.49 1.85 -7.63
CA ASP A 40 -7.76 3.04 -8.07
C ASP A 40 -6.52 3.31 -7.19
N THR A 41 -6.63 3.08 -5.88
CA THR A 41 -5.49 3.16 -4.95
C THR A 41 -4.42 2.14 -5.32
N LYS A 42 -4.80 0.89 -5.58
CA LYS A 42 -3.85 -0.19 -5.94
C LYS A 42 -3.15 0.08 -7.27
N VAL A 43 -3.85 0.63 -8.26
CA VAL A 43 -3.27 1.01 -9.56
C VAL A 43 -2.21 2.11 -9.38
N ASN A 44 -2.46 3.07 -8.50
CA ASN A 44 -1.56 4.19 -8.26
C ASN A 44 -0.44 3.87 -7.24
N PHE A 45 -0.59 2.83 -6.41
CA PHE A 45 0.40 2.31 -5.47
C PHE A 45 0.71 0.83 -5.78
N PRO A 46 1.47 0.55 -6.85
CA PRO A 46 1.72 -0.82 -7.29
C PRO A 46 2.63 -1.61 -6.35
N VAL A 47 3.40 -0.93 -5.49
CA VAL A 47 4.18 -1.56 -4.42
C VAL A 47 3.36 -1.49 -3.14
N GLN A 48 3.00 -2.65 -2.62
CA GLN A 48 2.15 -2.79 -1.45
C GLN A 48 2.87 -3.58 -0.37
N ILE A 49 2.82 -3.05 0.86
CA ILE A 49 3.40 -3.68 2.04
C ILE A 49 2.28 -3.92 3.04
N CYS A 50 2.18 -5.13 3.54
CA CYS A 50 1.24 -5.50 4.59
C CYS A 50 1.98 -6.12 5.76
N TYR A 51 1.84 -5.52 6.93
CA TYR A 51 2.23 -6.14 8.20
C TYR A 51 1.07 -6.98 8.73
N ARG A 52 1.28 -7.64 9.88
CA ARG A 52 0.27 -8.49 10.51
C ARG A 52 -1.10 -7.80 10.59
N VAL A 53 -2.11 -8.46 10.04
CA VAL A 53 -3.53 -8.05 10.13
C VAL A 53 -4.33 -9.09 10.93
N PRO A 54 -5.52 -8.74 11.45
CA PRO A 54 -6.29 -9.68 12.27
C PRO A 54 -6.99 -10.80 11.47
N LYS A 55 -7.31 -10.56 10.19
CA LYS A 55 -8.13 -11.47 9.37
C LYS A 55 -7.59 -11.61 7.95
N GLU A 56 -7.81 -12.78 7.35
CA GLU A 56 -7.48 -13.05 5.94
C GLU A 56 -8.13 -12.05 4.98
N ALA A 57 -9.37 -11.64 5.25
CA ALA A 57 -10.08 -10.64 4.46
C ALA A 57 -9.31 -9.31 4.39
N ASP A 58 -8.68 -8.89 5.49
CA ASP A 58 -7.89 -7.66 5.54
C ASP A 58 -6.60 -7.81 4.72
N SER A 59 -5.99 -9.00 4.73
CA SER A 59 -4.83 -9.32 3.88
C SER A 59 -5.20 -9.18 2.40
N ARG A 60 -6.34 -9.76 1.99
CA ARG A 60 -6.84 -9.67 0.61
C ARG A 60 -7.20 -8.24 0.21
N VAL A 61 -7.73 -7.43 1.12
CA VAL A 61 -7.97 -6.00 0.84
C VAL A 61 -6.67 -5.29 0.48
N VAL A 62 -5.56 -5.59 1.15
CA VAL A 62 -4.26 -4.97 0.84
C VAL A 62 -3.60 -5.62 -0.38
N LEU A 63 -3.35 -6.93 -0.34
CA LEU A 63 -2.45 -7.65 -1.26
C LEU A 63 -3.17 -8.43 -2.37
N ASP A 64 -4.51 -8.52 -2.34
CA ASP A 64 -5.33 -9.46 -3.12
C ASP A 64 -5.07 -10.94 -2.81
N GLU A 65 -4.27 -11.22 -1.79
CA GLU A 65 -3.85 -12.55 -1.37
C GLU A 65 -3.92 -12.69 0.15
N ALA A 66 -4.09 -13.93 0.61
CA ALA A 66 -4.01 -14.29 2.02
C ALA A 66 -2.54 -14.32 2.51
N GLY A 67 -2.34 -14.37 3.82
CA GLY A 67 -1.04 -14.64 4.43
C GLY A 67 -0.63 -13.60 5.47
N ALA A 68 -1.08 -12.34 5.34
CA ALA A 68 -0.69 -11.30 6.30
C ALA A 68 -1.29 -11.54 7.70
N GLU A 69 -2.40 -12.27 7.79
CA GLU A 69 -3.02 -12.68 9.05
C GLU A 69 -2.18 -13.68 9.86
N SER A 70 -1.29 -14.40 9.18
CA SER A 70 -0.40 -15.41 9.77
C SER A 70 0.97 -14.89 10.20
N LEU A 71 1.25 -13.60 9.97
CA LEU A 71 2.52 -12.97 10.31
C LEU A 71 2.73 -12.91 11.84
N ALA A 72 3.99 -12.97 12.25
CA ALA A 72 4.38 -12.93 13.67
C ALA A 72 4.21 -11.54 14.30
N GLY A 73 4.12 -10.48 13.49
CA GLY A 73 4.15 -9.09 13.94
C GLY A 73 5.58 -8.59 14.15
N MET A 74 5.77 -7.49 14.90
CA MET A 74 7.09 -6.93 15.23
C MET A 74 8.01 -6.73 14.00
N GLY A 75 7.46 -6.22 12.90
CA GLY A 75 8.20 -5.97 11.66
C GLY A 75 8.18 -7.11 10.65
N ASP A 76 7.61 -8.27 10.97
CA ASP A 76 7.34 -9.33 9.99
C ASP A 76 6.24 -8.89 9.01
N GLY A 77 6.54 -8.91 7.72
CA GLY A 77 5.71 -8.31 6.68
C GLY A 77 5.75 -9.05 5.35
N LEU A 78 4.77 -8.75 4.50
CA LEU A 78 4.67 -9.20 3.12
C LEU A 78 4.77 -8.01 2.17
N ILE A 79 5.49 -8.17 1.07
CA ILE A 79 5.59 -7.19 -0.02
C ILE A 79 5.09 -7.79 -1.33
N LYS A 80 4.16 -7.07 -1.97
CA LYS A 80 3.75 -7.30 -3.36
C LYS A 80 4.26 -6.16 -4.20
N SER A 81 4.99 -6.47 -5.27
CA SER A 81 5.66 -5.48 -6.11
C SER A 81 5.71 -5.99 -7.54
N PRO A 82 5.60 -5.14 -8.57
CA PRO A 82 5.79 -5.54 -9.97
C PRO A 82 7.18 -6.12 -10.28
N GLN A 83 8.14 -5.97 -9.37
CA GLN A 83 9.50 -6.51 -9.49
C GLN A 83 9.58 -8.00 -9.14
N TYR A 84 8.61 -8.53 -8.39
CA TYR A 84 8.58 -9.91 -7.95
C TYR A 84 7.34 -10.60 -8.51
N PRO A 85 7.46 -11.84 -9.03
CA PRO A 85 6.29 -12.59 -9.52
C PRO A 85 5.35 -12.99 -8.37
N ASP A 86 5.94 -13.27 -7.21
CA ASP A 86 5.23 -13.73 -6.02
C ASP A 86 5.34 -12.71 -4.88
N ILE A 87 4.45 -12.84 -3.90
CA ILE A 87 4.57 -12.10 -2.64
C ILE A 87 5.80 -12.58 -1.87
N VAL A 88 6.61 -11.63 -1.43
CA VAL A 88 7.84 -11.92 -0.68
C VAL A 88 7.63 -11.57 0.79
N ARG A 89 8.01 -12.48 1.69
CA ARG A 89 8.05 -12.20 3.13
C ARG A 89 9.36 -11.53 3.50
N PHE A 90 9.31 -10.51 4.34
CA PHE A 90 10.46 -9.76 4.79
C PHE A 90 10.36 -9.45 6.29
N GLN A 91 11.51 -9.14 6.89
CA GLN A 91 11.59 -8.60 8.23
C GLN A 91 12.04 -7.13 8.14
N ALA A 92 11.24 -6.22 8.71
CA ALA A 92 11.57 -4.81 8.75
C ALA A 92 12.81 -4.56 9.61
N TYR A 93 13.61 -3.58 9.20
CA TYR A 93 14.72 -3.10 9.99
C TYR A 93 14.23 -2.55 11.34
N TYR A 94 14.95 -2.91 12.40
CA TYR A 94 14.69 -2.44 13.75
C TYR A 94 16.00 -1.94 14.36
N LYS A 95 15.96 -0.77 14.99
CA LYS A 95 17.08 -0.20 15.73
C LYS A 95 16.62 0.09 17.16
N ASN A 96 17.35 -0.48 18.12
CA ASN A 96 17.20 -0.20 19.55
C ASN A 96 17.65 1.22 19.90
#